data_AF-A0A949CJ02-F1
#
_entry.id   AF-A0A949CJ02-F1
#
_cell.length_a   1.000
_cell.length_b   1.000
_cell.length_c   1.000
_cell.angle_alpha   90.00
_cell.angle_beta   90.00
_cell.angle_gamma   90.00
#
_symmetry.space_group_name_H-M   'P 1'
#
loop_
_entity.id
_entity.type
_entity.pdbx_description
1 polymer ?
#
loop_
_entity_poly.entity_id
_entity_poly.type
_entity_poly.pdbx_seq_one_letter_code
_entity_poly.pdbx_strand_id
1 'polypeptide(L)'
;MPVSQEYRWLPFRFERAGRDEVVVTNIAGEWQLLKDSEFEQLRTLTFSDIDLRERLVSKHLVFMGDPDTALRLLTLKSATRFRRIPDLTGLHIFVVTLRCEHACEYCQVSRQNSSSTEFDMSIEDAMKALNIVFES
;
A
#
# COMPACT_ATOMS: atom_id res chain seq x y z
N MET A 1 -19.22 -1.53 38.62
CA MET A 1 -19.73 -0.60 37.58
C MET A 1 -18.98 -0.92 36.30
N PRO A 2 -19.62 -1.32 35.19
CA PRO A 2 -18.88 -1.54 33.96
C PRO A 2 -18.48 -0.18 33.40
N VAL A 3 -17.18 0.04 33.26
CA VAL A 3 -16.64 1.21 32.54
C VAL A 3 -17.11 1.06 31.10
N SER A 4 -17.86 2.02 30.59
CA SER A 4 -18.17 2.12 29.15
C SER A 4 -16.84 2.34 28.41
N GLN A 5 -16.22 1.25 27.95
CA GLN A 5 -14.98 1.32 27.20
C GLN A 5 -15.31 1.79 25.78
N GLU A 6 -15.25 3.11 25.59
CA GLU A 6 -15.48 3.72 24.28
C GLU A 6 -14.29 3.44 23.36
N TYR A 7 -14.56 2.75 22.25
CA TYR A 7 -13.63 2.68 21.13
C TYR A 7 -13.38 4.08 20.58
N ARG A 8 -12.22 4.27 19.94
CA ARG A 8 -11.87 5.51 19.22
C ARG A 8 -11.23 5.16 17.89
N TRP A 9 -11.41 6.03 16.90
CA TRP A 9 -10.78 5.85 15.59
C TRP A 9 -9.27 6.11 15.64
N LEU A 10 -8.56 5.40 14.77
CA LEU A 10 -7.25 5.82 14.27
C LEU A 10 -7.41 6.33 12.84
N PRO A 11 -6.42 7.07 12.28
CA PRO A 11 -6.51 7.57 10.92
C PRO A 11 -6.70 6.45 9.89
N PHE A 12 -7.83 6.48 9.19
CA PHE A 12 -8.11 5.59 8.06
C PHE A 12 -8.73 6.36 6.89
N ARG A 13 -8.63 5.79 5.69
CA ARG A 13 -9.32 6.21 4.47
C ARG A 13 -10.29 5.12 4.05
N PHE A 14 -11.31 5.46 3.27
CA PHE A 14 -12.24 4.47 2.74
C PHE A 14 -12.74 4.84 1.34
N GLU A 15 -13.11 3.83 0.57
CA GLU A 15 -13.70 3.97 -0.76
C GLU A 15 -14.72 2.85 -1.01
N ARG A 16 -15.80 3.16 -1.72
CA ARG A 16 -16.81 2.16 -2.12
C ARG A 16 -16.28 1.36 -3.30
N ALA A 17 -16.08 0.05 -3.12
CA ALA A 17 -15.53 -0.85 -4.13
C ALA A 17 -16.62 -1.63 -4.89
N GLY A 18 -17.87 -1.56 -4.43
CA GLY A 18 -19.00 -2.27 -5.04
C GLY A 18 -20.34 -1.80 -4.46
N ARG A 19 -21.40 -2.60 -4.71
CA ARG A 19 -22.76 -2.27 -4.26
C ARG A 19 -22.96 -2.33 -2.75
N ASP A 20 -22.21 -3.20 -2.07
CA ASP A 20 -22.28 -3.42 -0.61
C ASP A 20 -20.87 -3.69 -0.06
N GLU A 21 -19.89 -2.98 -0.60
CA GLU A 21 -18.47 -3.20 -0.28
C GLU A 21 -17.74 -1.87 -0.11
N VAL A 22 -17.11 -1.70 1.04
CA VAL A 22 -16.28 -0.55 1.40
C VAL A 22 -14.89 -1.05 1.72
N VAL A 23 -13.90 -0.58 0.98
CA VAL A 23 -12.49 -0.80 1.29
C VAL A 23 -12.07 0.28 2.28
N VAL A 24 -11.54 -0.13 3.42
CA VAL A 24 -10.97 0.75 4.44
C VAL A 24 -9.47 0.49 4.51
N THR A 25 -8.65 1.54 4.57
CA THR A 25 -7.18 1.44 4.66
C THR A 25 -6.64 2.37 5.73
N ASN A 26 -5.53 2.03 6.37
CA ASN A 26 -4.80 2.96 7.24
C ASN A 26 -3.43 3.34 6.68
N ILE A 27 -2.76 4.26 7.38
CA ILE A 27 -1.43 4.76 6.99
C ILE A 27 -0.35 3.66 7.02
N ALA A 28 -0.54 2.64 7.85
CA ALA A 28 0.39 1.52 8.00
C ALA A 28 0.23 0.44 6.94
N GLY A 29 -0.68 0.62 5.97
CA GLY A 29 -0.92 -0.33 4.88
C GLY A 29 -1.82 -1.49 5.22
N GLU A 30 -2.44 -1.47 6.40
CA GLU A 30 -3.53 -2.37 6.69
C GLU A 30 -4.77 -1.97 5.91
N TRP A 31 -5.52 -2.97 5.48
CA TRP A 31 -6.75 -2.77 4.75
C TRP A 31 -7.80 -3.78 5.17
N GLN A 32 -9.07 -3.42 5.01
CA GLN A 32 -10.19 -4.31 5.25
C GLN A 32 -11.30 -4.03 4.24
N LEU A 33 -11.82 -5.08 3.62
CA LEU A 33 -13.09 -5.04 2.91
C LEU A 33 -14.22 -5.26 3.91
N LEU A 34 -15.15 -4.33 3.97
CA LEU A 34 -16.30 -4.32 4.87
C LEU A 34 -17.60 -4.27 4.05
N LYS A 35 -18.65 -4.91 4.53
CA LYS A 35 -20.02 -4.64 4.07
C LYS A 35 -20.48 -3.27 4.54
N ASP A 36 -21.52 -2.69 3.94
CA ASP A 36 -22.05 -1.41 4.40
C ASP A 36 -22.51 -1.47 5.86
N SER A 37 -23.08 -2.61 6.29
CA SER A 37 -23.49 -2.82 7.68
C SER A 37 -22.32 -2.89 8.67
N GLU A 38 -21.17 -3.44 8.26
CA GLU A 38 -19.94 -3.45 9.07
C GLU A 38 -19.27 -2.08 9.07
N PHE A 39 -19.32 -1.36 7.95
CA PHE A 39 -18.80 0.00 7.83
C PHE A 39 -19.59 0.98 8.70
N GLU A 40 -20.92 0.83 8.78
CA GLU A 40 -21.74 1.61 9.72
C GLU A 40 -21.38 1.31 11.19
N GLN A 41 -21.05 0.06 11.54
CA GLN A 41 -20.53 -0.26 12.87
C GLN A 41 -19.19 0.42 13.15
N LEU A 42 -18.27 0.46 12.18
CA LEU A 42 -17.02 1.22 12.27
C LEU A 42 -17.27 2.74 12.44
N ARG A 43 -18.24 3.30 11.69
CA ARG A 43 -18.60 4.74 11.74
C ARG A 43 -19.32 5.13 13.03
N THR A 44 -20.00 4.19 13.68
CA THR A 44 -20.71 4.42 14.95
C THR A 44 -19.93 3.93 16.16
N LEU A 45 -18.79 3.27 15.95
CA LEU A 45 -17.97 2.62 17.00
C LEU A 45 -18.77 1.64 17.88
N THR A 46 -19.85 1.10 17.32
CA THR A 46 -20.76 0.18 18.00
C THR A 46 -20.66 -1.16 17.28
N PHE A 47 -20.01 -2.12 17.94
CA PHE A 47 -19.74 -3.43 17.36
C PHE A 47 -20.66 -4.47 17.98
N SER A 48 -21.52 -5.09 17.16
CA SER A 48 -22.34 -6.23 17.58
C SER A 48 -21.59 -7.56 17.47
N ASP A 49 -20.59 -7.61 16.59
CA ASP A 49 -19.77 -8.78 16.31
C ASP A 49 -18.37 -8.63 16.92
N ILE A 50 -17.96 -9.63 17.70
CA ILE A 50 -16.63 -9.71 18.32
C ILE A 50 -15.54 -9.88 17.26
N ASP A 51 -15.80 -10.64 16.20
CA ASP A 51 -14.81 -10.96 15.17
C ASP A 51 -14.52 -9.71 14.32
N LEU A 52 -15.55 -8.96 13.94
CA LEU A 52 -15.39 -7.65 13.29
C LEU A 52 -14.54 -6.72 14.16
N ARG A 53 -14.86 -6.63 15.45
CA ARG A 53 -14.19 -5.73 16.39
C ARG A 53 -12.71 -6.08 16.56
N GLU A 54 -12.38 -7.34 16.80
CA GLU A 54 -11.00 -7.80 16.94
C GLU A 54 -10.19 -7.60 15.64
N ARG A 55 -10.83 -7.82 14.50
CA ARG A 55 -10.25 -7.55 13.17
C ARG A 55 -9.95 -6.05 12.97
N LEU A 56 -10.86 -5.15 13.36
CA LEU A 56 -10.64 -3.71 13.24
C LEU A 56 -9.58 -3.18 14.22
N VAL A 57 -9.53 -3.74 15.44
CA VAL A 57 -8.51 -3.41 16.45
C VAL A 57 -7.12 -3.87 16.03
N SER A 58 -6.98 -5.14 15.61
CA SER A 58 -5.69 -5.69 15.17
C SER A 58 -5.10 -4.92 13.98
N LYS A 59 -5.97 -4.42 13.10
CA LYS A 59 -5.60 -3.59 11.95
C LYS A 59 -5.33 -2.13 12.29
N HIS A 60 -5.48 -1.71 13.55
CA HIS A 60 -5.30 -0.31 13.97
C HIS A 60 -6.20 0.65 13.17
N LEU A 61 -7.46 0.26 12.96
CA LEU A 61 -8.52 1.13 12.45
C LEU A 61 -9.28 1.79 13.60
N VAL A 62 -9.42 1.05 14.70
CA VAL A 62 -9.93 1.53 15.98
C VAL A 62 -9.03 1.03 17.11
N PHE A 63 -9.13 1.66 18.27
CA PHE A 63 -8.44 1.21 19.48
C PHE A 63 -9.33 1.40 20.71
N MET A 64 -8.93 0.76 21.80
CA MET A 64 -9.49 0.92 23.13
C MET A 64 -8.34 1.15 24.11
N GLY A 65 -8.56 2.01 25.12
CA GLY A 65 -7.57 2.28 26.16
C GLY A 65 -6.72 3.51 25.83
N ASP A 66 -5.41 3.39 26.04
CA ASP A 66 -4.48 4.51 26.00
C ASP A 66 -4.19 4.99 24.55
N PRO A 67 -4.51 6.26 24.20
CA PRO A 67 -4.24 6.80 22.87
C PRO A 67 -2.75 6.86 22.53
N ASP A 68 -1.88 7.11 23.51
CA ASP A 68 -0.43 7.23 23.26
C ASP A 68 0.15 5.89 22.83
N THR A 69 -0.25 4.80 23.49
CA THR A 69 0.12 3.44 23.10
C THR A 69 -0.40 3.10 21.70
N ALA A 70 -1.66 3.40 21.40
CA ALA A 70 -2.25 3.12 20.08
C ALA A 70 -1.53 3.88 18.95
N LEU A 71 -1.24 5.17 19.14
CA LEU A 71 -0.49 5.99 18.20
C LEU A 71 0.95 5.51 18.02
N ARG A 72 1.63 5.12 19.11
CA ARG A 72 2.99 4.56 19.04
C ARG A 72 3.03 3.27 18.24
N LEU A 73 2.08 2.35 18.46
CA LEU A 73 2.01 1.09 17.72
C LEU A 73 1.74 1.34 16.23
N LEU A 74 0.79 2.22 15.89
CA LEU A 74 0.52 2.59 14.50
C LEU A 74 1.73 3.24 13.83
N THR A 75 2.46 4.10 14.56
CA THR A 75 3.68 4.75 14.09
C THR A 75 4.79 3.73 13.83
N LEU A 76 5.02 2.81 14.76
CA LEU A 76 6.00 1.73 14.61
C LEU A 76 5.69 0.84 13.40
N LYS A 77 4.41 0.51 13.21
CA LYS A 77 3.95 -0.27 12.04
C LYS A 77 4.20 0.45 10.73
N SER A 78 3.88 1.74 10.69
CA SER A 78 4.13 2.62 9.53
C SER A 78 5.62 2.75 9.23
N ALA A 79 6.44 3.04 10.25
CA ALA A 79 7.90 3.15 10.11
C ALA A 79 8.52 1.83 9.61
N THR A 80 8.04 0.68 10.11
CA THR A 80 8.50 -0.64 9.67
C THR A 80 8.15 -0.89 8.20
N ARG A 81 6.93 -0.57 7.77
CA ARG A 81 6.52 -0.69 6.36
C ARG A 81 7.39 0.17 5.44
N PHE A 82 7.67 1.41 5.86
CA PHE A 82 8.45 2.36 5.08
C PHE A 82 9.95 2.32 5.35
N ARG A 83 10.44 1.30 6.07
CA ARG A 83 11.87 1.19 6.44
C ARG A 83 12.80 1.18 5.24
N ARG A 84 12.31 0.74 4.07
CA ARG A 84 13.07 0.71 2.81
C ARG A 84 13.08 2.03 2.04
N ILE A 85 12.28 3.04 2.41
CA ILE A 85 12.26 4.33 1.69
C ILE A 85 13.63 5.04 1.73
N PRO A 86 14.36 5.04 2.86
CA PRO A 86 15.69 5.64 2.90
C PRO A 86 16.78 4.80 2.22
N ASP A 87 16.53 3.52 1.96
CA ASP A 87 17.48 2.63 1.29
C ASP A 87 17.50 2.93 -0.23
N LEU A 88 18.60 2.61 -0.92
CA LEU A 88 18.65 2.69 -2.38
C LEU A 88 17.53 1.82 -2.97
N THR A 89 16.93 2.24 -4.09
CA THR A 89 15.77 1.56 -4.67
C THR A 89 16.09 0.10 -5.00
N GLY A 90 15.65 -0.84 -4.17
CA GLY A 90 15.88 -2.27 -4.40
C GLY A 90 15.11 -2.85 -5.60
N LEU A 91 14.23 -2.06 -6.24
CA LEU A 91 13.56 -2.43 -7.49
C LEU A 91 14.26 -1.72 -8.66
N HIS A 92 15.02 -2.49 -9.44
CA HIS A 92 15.63 -2.03 -10.67
C HIS A 92 14.86 -2.58 -11.87
N ILE A 93 14.40 -1.70 -12.76
CA ILE A 93 13.66 -2.07 -13.98
C ILE A 93 14.52 -1.68 -15.19
N PHE A 94 14.78 -2.64 -16.06
CA PHE A 94 15.55 -2.45 -17.27
C PHE A 94 14.68 -2.57 -18.51
N VAL A 95 14.72 -1.55 -19.35
CA VAL A 95 14.13 -1.59 -20.69
C VAL A 95 15.25 -1.88 -21.67
N VAL A 96 15.50 -3.16 -21.92
CA VAL A 96 16.66 -3.61 -22.74
C VAL A 96 16.42 -3.44 -24.25
N THR A 97 15.18 -3.19 -24.67
CA THR A 97 14.84 -2.92 -26.06
C THR A 97 13.52 -2.17 -26.18
N LEU A 98 13.44 -1.30 -27.18
CA LEU A 98 12.19 -0.65 -27.64
C LEU A 98 11.68 -1.22 -28.96
N ARG A 99 12.36 -2.22 -29.54
CA ARG A 99 12.06 -2.78 -30.86
C ARG A 99 10.87 -3.73 -30.76
N CYS A 100 9.69 -3.23 -31.13
CA CYS A 100 8.48 -4.03 -31.15
C CYS A 100 7.55 -3.58 -32.30
N GLU A 101 7.08 -4.54 -33.09
CA GLU A 101 6.16 -4.31 -34.20
C GLU A 101 4.69 -4.22 -33.76
N HIS A 102 4.40 -4.25 -32.46
CA HIS A 102 3.04 -4.20 -31.91
C HIS A 102 2.75 -2.85 -31.26
N ALA A 103 1.55 -2.32 -31.53
CA ALA A 103 1.04 -1.09 -30.92
C ALA A 103 0.10 -1.40 -29.75
N CYS A 104 0.65 -1.86 -28.63
CA CYS A 104 -0.13 -2.15 -27.43
C CYS A 104 -0.54 -0.85 -26.72
N GLU A 105 -1.82 -0.71 -26.36
CA GLU A 105 -2.33 0.44 -25.59
C GLU A 105 -1.68 0.56 -24.19
N TYR A 106 -1.19 -0.56 -23.64
CA TYR A 106 -0.53 -0.63 -22.34
C TYR A 106 1.01 -0.49 -22.42
N CYS A 107 1.58 -0.13 -23.58
CA CYS A 107 3.03 -0.05 -23.73
C CYS A 107 3.60 1.12 -22.92
N GLN A 108 4.34 0.82 -21.84
CA GLN A 108 4.92 1.83 -20.95
C GLN A 108 6.12 2.57 -21.53
N VAL A 109 6.80 1.97 -22.51
CA VAL A 109 8.14 2.41 -22.94
C VAL A 109 8.17 3.04 -24.33
N SER A 110 7.01 3.16 -24.99
CA SER A 110 6.83 3.69 -26.35
C SER A 110 7.67 2.96 -27.39
N ARG A 111 7.02 2.10 -28.19
CA ARG A 111 7.70 1.29 -29.21
C ARG A 111 8.51 2.15 -30.18
N GLN A 112 9.63 1.62 -30.62
CA GLN A 112 10.46 2.18 -31.68
C GLN A 112 10.50 1.20 -32.85
N ASN A 113 10.71 1.72 -34.06
CA ASN A 113 10.89 0.88 -35.24
C ASN A 113 12.07 -0.08 -35.01
N SER A 114 11.91 -1.36 -35.37
CA SER A 114 12.95 -2.37 -35.24
C SER A 114 14.25 -2.02 -35.96
N SER A 115 14.20 -1.18 -37.00
CA SER A 115 15.38 -0.69 -37.71
C SER A 115 16.12 0.46 -37.01
N SER A 116 15.56 1.05 -35.95
CA SER A 116 16.22 2.12 -35.20
C SER A 116 17.21 1.54 -34.20
N THR A 117 18.46 2.03 -34.24
CA THR A 117 19.52 1.71 -33.27
C THR A 117 19.78 2.84 -32.28
N GLU A 118 19.11 3.98 -32.44
CA GLU A 118 19.31 5.18 -31.62
C GLU A 118 18.96 4.95 -30.14
N PHE A 119 18.07 3.99 -29.86
CA PHE A 119 17.58 3.68 -28.52
C PHE A 119 18.18 2.39 -27.94
N ASP A 120 19.20 1.82 -28.60
CA ASP A 120 19.89 0.66 -28.07
C ASP A 120 20.78 1.07 -26.90
N MET A 121 20.66 0.34 -25.79
CA MET A 121 21.55 0.50 -24.66
C MET A 121 22.96 0.04 -25.05
N SER A 122 23.95 0.91 -24.87
CA SER A 122 25.34 0.54 -25.09
C SER A 122 25.80 -0.46 -24.02
N ILE A 123 26.82 -1.27 -24.33
CA ILE A 123 27.42 -2.19 -23.34
C ILE A 123 27.96 -1.40 -22.15
N GLU A 124 28.52 -0.21 -22.38
CA GLU A 124 29.05 0.65 -21.32
C GLU A 124 27.95 1.09 -20.36
N ASP A 125 26.79 1.53 -20.88
CA ASP A 125 25.66 1.96 -20.06
C ASP A 125 25.03 0.77 -19.32
N ALA A 126 24.93 -0.40 -19.97
CA ALA A 126 24.46 -1.62 -19.32
C ALA A 126 25.35 -2.00 -18.13
N MET A 127 26.67 -1.91 -18.27
CA MET A 127 27.61 -2.18 -17.18
C MET A 127 27.49 -1.16 -16.04
N LYS A 128 27.34 0.13 -16.34
CA LYS A 128 27.11 1.16 -15.32
C LYS A 128 25.82 0.93 -14.55
N ALA A 129 24.74 0.57 -15.25
CA ALA A 129 23.47 0.28 -14.62
C ALA A 129 23.54 -0.98 -13.73
N LEU A 130 24.30 -2.01 -14.12
CA LEU A 130 24.57 -3.16 -13.26
C LEU A 130 25.36 -2.79 -12.00
N ASN A 131 26.31 -1.85 -12.08
CA ASN A 131 27.01 -1.38 -10.87
C ASN A 131 26.03 -0.78 -9.85
N ILE A 132 25.06 0.02 -10.30
CA ILE A 132 24.00 0.59 -9.45
C ILE A 132 23.13 -0.51 -8.83
N VAL A 133 22.82 -1.57 -9.60
CA VAL A 133 22.08 -2.74 -9.07
C VAL A 133 22.82 -3.42 -7.93
N PHE A 134 24.15 -3.53 -8.03
CA PHE A 134 24.97 -4.18 -7.00
C PHE A 134 25.29 -3.28 -5.80
N GLU A 135 24.93 -1.99 -5.84
CA GLU A 135 25.05 -1.06 -4.70
C GLU A 135 23.83 -1.06 -3.76
N SER A 136 22.70 -1.69 -4.16
CA SER A 136 21.45 -1.75 -3.39
C SER A 136 21.25 -3.03 -2.59
#